data_AF-M1BIL9-F1
#
_entry.id   AF-M1BIL9-F1
#
_cell.length_a   1.000
_cell.length_b   1.000
_cell.length_c   1.000
_cell.angle_alpha   90.00
_cell.angle_beta   90.00
_cell.angle_gamma   90.00
#
_symmetry.space_group_name_H-M   'P 1'
#
loop_
_entity.id
_entity.type
_entity.pdbx_description
1 polymer ?
#
loop_
_entity_poly.entity_id
_entity_poly.type
_entity_poly.pdbx_seq_one_letter_code
_entity_poly.pdbx_strand_id
1 'polypeptide(L)'
;MWLKWLENFSEQHFPSSIQEKISDMEYQIDRCIQALESVPQEKRQSQYECLKGRLYNAIPDVYNEEAECHLLKALEIDAVKSHPFLHYDCGLVNRYLENYKGFLIGFSDVASKNPASDALHQLTLMLQLLDKLEGLLQGKLNDKSKGKSMETSLSSLIQSLATIDLDPSYTRATMDLLTEGLNEGIAVIGAVRCLVKYEYKAPSYYVICDSDEKSFVLTVFGIQKEAHYQFKSVRVNLLKQVLVNGNALSPDFASRESLL
;
A
#
# COMPACT_ATOMS: atom_id res chain seq x y z
N MET A 1 21.99 1.81 18.27
CA MET A 1 21.39 2.17 19.58
C MET A 1 19.99 2.74 19.39
N TRP A 2 19.80 3.76 18.54
CA TRP A 2 18.51 4.40 18.27
C TRP A 2 17.44 3.48 17.65
N LEU A 3 17.79 2.73 16.59
CA LEU A 3 16.86 1.78 15.95
C LEU A 3 16.31 0.75 16.92
N LYS A 4 17.20 0.04 17.64
CA LYS A 4 16.80 -0.95 18.65
C LYS A 4 15.92 -0.34 19.76
N TRP A 5 16.17 0.91 20.12
CA TRP A 5 15.33 1.60 21.09
C TRP A 5 13.94 1.92 20.52
N LEU A 6 13.85 2.38 19.27
CA LEU A 6 12.59 2.66 18.59
C LEU A 6 11.76 1.38 18.35
N GLU A 7 12.42 0.28 17.96
CA GLU A 7 11.80 -1.05 17.85
C GLU A 7 11.18 -1.48 19.19
N ASN A 8 11.95 -1.38 20.28
CA ASN A 8 11.44 -1.67 21.63
C ASN A 8 10.29 -0.75 22.05
N PHE A 9 10.38 0.56 21.72
CA PHE A 9 9.32 1.52 22.00
C PHE A 9 8.04 1.14 21.27
N SER A 10 8.11 0.80 19.98
CA SER A 10 6.96 0.34 19.19
C SER A 10 6.30 -0.90 19.78
N GLU A 11 7.09 -1.87 20.24
CA GLU A 11 6.57 -3.12 20.82
C GLU A 11 5.94 -2.94 22.20
N GLN A 12 6.43 -1.99 22.99
CA GLN A 12 6.04 -1.83 24.41
C GLN A 12 5.09 -0.65 24.64
N HIS A 13 4.87 0.20 23.64
CA HIS A 13 3.98 1.34 23.72
C HIS A 13 2.56 0.96 23.27
N PHE A 14 1.63 1.03 24.23
CA PHE A 14 0.22 0.65 24.07
C PHE A 14 -0.72 1.81 24.46
N PRO A 15 -0.80 2.86 23.64
CA PRO A 15 -1.71 3.97 23.88
C PRO A 15 -3.17 3.58 23.62
N SER A 16 -4.09 4.50 23.92
CA SER A 16 -5.54 4.22 23.89
C SER A 16 -6.10 4.10 22.47
N SER A 17 -5.37 4.60 21.48
CA SER A 17 -5.77 4.54 20.06
C SER A 17 -4.58 4.30 19.13
N ILE A 18 -4.86 3.77 17.94
CA ILE A 18 -3.85 3.60 16.87
C ILE A 18 -3.28 4.96 16.46
N GLN A 19 -4.11 6.00 16.40
CA GLN A 19 -3.66 7.34 16.03
C GLN A 19 -2.65 7.91 17.01
N GLU A 20 -2.94 7.76 18.32
CA GLU A 20 -2.01 8.16 19.38
C GLU A 20 -0.69 7.39 19.26
N LYS A 21 -0.74 6.09 18.94
CA LYS A 21 0.48 5.30 18.68
C LYS A 21 1.29 5.84 17.51
N ILE A 22 0.62 6.19 16.41
CA ILE A 22 1.29 6.76 15.23
C ILE A 22 1.95 8.09 15.60
N SER A 23 1.22 9.03 16.20
CA SER A 23 1.78 10.33 16.58
C SER A 23 2.92 10.24 17.60
N ASP A 24 2.82 9.33 18.57
CA ASP A 24 3.92 9.10 19.51
C ASP A 24 5.15 8.51 18.83
N MET A 25 4.95 7.60 17.87
CA MET A 25 6.02 7.02 17.05
C MET A 25 6.68 8.08 16.16
N GLU A 26 5.90 8.91 15.47
CA GLU A 26 6.38 10.03 14.64
C GLU A 26 7.26 10.96 15.48
N TYR A 27 6.79 11.35 16.66
CA TYR A 27 7.58 12.18 17.57
C TYR A 27 8.91 11.53 17.99
N GLN A 28 8.93 10.22 18.27
CA GLN A 28 10.18 9.52 18.57
C GLN A 28 11.12 9.41 17.37
N ILE A 29 10.57 9.20 16.17
CA ILE A 29 11.32 9.17 14.91
C ILE A 29 12.00 10.51 14.70
N ASP A 30 11.27 11.62 14.81
CA ASP A 30 11.82 12.97 14.65
C ASP A 30 13.00 13.24 15.60
N ARG A 31 12.89 12.82 16.86
CA ARG A 31 13.99 12.94 17.83
C ARG A 31 15.20 12.11 17.41
N CYS A 32 14.99 10.91 16.89
CA CYS A 32 16.07 10.06 16.38
C CYS A 32 16.73 10.68 15.14
N ILE A 33 15.94 11.27 14.23
CA ILE A 33 16.42 11.96 13.05
C ILE A 33 17.23 13.20 13.44
N GLN A 34 16.73 14.04 14.34
CA GLN A 34 17.48 15.21 14.85
C GLN A 34 18.81 14.81 15.48
N ALA A 35 18.82 13.73 16.28
CA ALA A 35 20.05 13.22 16.86
C ALA A 35 21.03 12.74 15.78
N LEU A 36 20.53 12.07 14.74
CA LEU A 36 21.33 11.60 13.62
C LEU A 36 21.88 12.77 12.78
N GLU A 37 21.08 13.82 12.56
CA GLU A 37 21.47 15.03 11.82
C GLU A 37 22.49 15.90 12.56
N SER A 38 22.52 15.84 13.89
CA SER A 38 23.54 16.51 14.71
C SER A 38 24.96 15.99 14.46
N VAL A 39 25.11 14.82 13.82
CA VAL A 39 26.41 14.29 13.40
C VAL A 39 26.93 15.12 12.21
N PRO A 40 28.13 15.75 12.32
CA PRO A 40 28.72 16.53 11.24
C PRO A 40 28.85 15.73 9.96
N GLN A 41 28.62 16.37 8.81
CA GLN A 41 28.57 15.70 7.52
C GLN A 41 29.84 14.90 7.21
N GLU A 42 31.02 15.40 7.59
CA GLU A 42 32.30 14.71 7.35
C GLU A 42 32.45 13.43 8.20
N LYS A 43 31.65 13.29 9.25
CA LYS A 43 31.64 12.15 10.17
C LYS A 43 30.49 11.18 9.91
N ARG A 44 29.59 11.50 8.98
CA ARG A 44 28.48 10.61 8.63
C ARG A 44 29.03 9.38 7.90
N GLN A 45 28.65 8.20 8.38
CA GLN A 45 29.04 6.94 7.78
C GLN A 45 28.23 6.69 6.50
N SER A 46 28.70 5.78 5.64
CA SER A 46 28.01 5.37 4.42
C SER A 46 26.56 4.92 4.66
N GLN A 47 26.26 4.40 5.85
CA GLN A 47 24.93 3.92 6.23
C GLN A 47 23.95 5.03 6.65
N TYR A 48 24.36 6.30 6.64
CA TYR A 48 23.54 7.41 7.14
C TYR A 48 22.15 7.49 6.49
N GLU A 49 22.08 7.45 5.16
CA GLU A 49 20.81 7.48 4.41
C GLU A 49 19.95 6.23 4.71
N CYS A 50 20.58 5.06 4.78
CA CYS A 50 19.90 3.81 5.13
C CYS A 50 19.26 3.88 6.53
N LEU A 51 19.97 4.45 7.51
CA LEU A 51 19.45 4.62 8.87
C LEU A 51 18.27 5.59 8.91
N LYS A 52 18.32 6.72 8.19
CA LYS A 52 17.17 7.65 8.08
C LYS A 52 15.97 6.95 7.45
N GLY A 53 16.18 6.25 6.33
CA GLY A 53 15.14 5.51 5.64
C GLY A 53 14.44 4.50 6.54
N ARG A 54 15.22 3.71 7.30
CA ARG A 54 14.67 2.73 8.24
C ARG A 54 13.95 3.35 9.43
N LEU A 55 14.40 4.49 9.94
CA LEU A 55 13.70 5.22 11.01
C LEU A 55 12.33 5.70 10.55
N TYR A 56 12.24 6.30 9.36
CA TYR A 56 10.95 6.72 8.79
C TYR A 56 10.04 5.53 8.45
N ASN A 57 10.61 4.37 8.10
CA ASN A 57 9.86 3.13 7.80
C ASN A 57 9.45 2.33 9.07
N ALA A 58 9.69 2.87 10.27
CA ALA A 58 9.49 2.12 11.51
C ALA A 58 8.02 1.99 11.93
N ILE A 59 7.12 2.79 11.37
CA ILE A 59 5.68 2.71 11.65
C ILE A 59 5.06 1.64 10.75
N PRO A 60 4.58 0.51 11.29
CA PRO A 60 3.95 -0.52 10.48
C PRO A 60 2.63 -0.02 9.89
N ASP A 61 2.25 -0.58 8.74
CA ASP A 61 1.01 -0.23 8.00
C ASP A 61 0.91 1.23 7.53
N VAL A 62 2.01 2.00 7.61
CA VAL A 62 2.11 3.40 7.18
C VAL A 62 3.34 3.58 6.28
N TYR A 63 3.13 3.89 5.01
CA TYR A 63 4.18 4.40 4.12
C TYR A 63 4.56 5.85 4.46
N ASN A 64 5.83 6.16 4.19
CA ASN A 64 6.43 7.45 4.42
C ASN A 64 7.33 7.80 3.21
N GLU A 65 7.07 8.93 2.56
CA GLU A 65 7.84 9.38 1.37
C GLU A 65 9.32 9.64 1.73
N GLU A 66 9.60 10.12 2.94
CA GLU A 66 10.97 10.31 3.41
C GLU A 66 11.69 8.97 3.57
N ALA A 67 10.98 7.91 3.98
CA ALA A 67 11.54 6.56 4.02
C ALA A 67 11.99 6.12 2.63
N GLU A 68 11.11 6.22 1.63
CA GLU A 68 11.43 5.92 0.24
C GLU A 68 12.64 6.73 -0.25
N CYS A 69 12.59 8.06 -0.09
CA CYS A 69 13.62 8.97 -0.57
C CYS A 69 15.01 8.58 -0.04
N HIS A 70 15.10 8.32 1.27
CA HIS A 70 16.36 7.95 1.92
C HIS A 70 16.84 6.54 1.57
N LEU A 71 15.91 5.57 1.43
CA LEU A 71 16.26 4.20 1.02
C LEU A 71 16.76 4.15 -0.44
N LEU A 72 16.15 4.93 -1.34
CA LEU A 72 16.61 5.06 -2.73
C LEU A 72 18.03 5.67 -2.79
N LYS A 73 18.29 6.74 -2.02
CA LYS A 73 19.65 7.29 -1.90
C LYS A 73 20.65 6.24 -1.37
N ALA A 74 20.23 5.40 -0.43
CA ALA A 74 21.09 4.35 0.11
C ALA A 74 21.41 3.23 -0.90
N LEU A 75 20.52 2.95 -1.86
CA LEU A 75 20.77 1.96 -2.93
C LEU A 75 21.88 2.38 -3.90
N GLU A 76 22.11 3.69 -4.05
CA GLU A 76 23.21 4.23 -4.86
C GLU A 76 24.59 4.09 -4.19
N ILE A 77 24.64 3.70 -2.90
CA ILE A 77 25.89 3.60 -2.13
C ILE A 77 26.40 2.15 -2.18
N ASP A 78 27.49 1.89 -2.91
CA ASP A 78 28.07 0.56 -3.10
C ASP A 78 28.33 -0.22 -1.80
N ALA A 79 28.79 0.48 -0.77
CA ALA A 79 29.08 -0.12 0.53
C ALA A 79 27.82 -0.59 1.30
N VAL A 80 26.63 -0.11 0.90
CA VAL A 80 25.36 -0.34 1.62
C VAL A 80 24.38 -1.14 0.78
N LYS A 81 24.40 -0.99 -0.54
CA LYS A 81 23.43 -1.63 -1.46
C LYS A 81 23.40 -3.15 -1.42
N SER A 82 24.38 -3.81 -0.82
CA SER A 82 24.41 -5.27 -0.65
C SER A 82 23.80 -5.75 0.68
N HIS A 83 23.53 -4.83 1.60
CA HIS A 83 23.11 -5.11 2.98
C HIS A 83 21.67 -5.65 3.01
N PRO A 84 21.41 -6.82 3.64
CA PRO A 84 20.07 -7.44 3.63
C PRO A 84 18.95 -6.52 4.16
N PHE A 85 19.19 -5.80 5.26
CA PHE A 85 18.18 -4.88 5.81
C PHE A 85 17.72 -3.80 4.83
N LEU A 86 18.60 -3.26 3.98
CA LEU A 86 18.19 -2.25 3.00
C LEU A 86 17.18 -2.84 1.99
N HIS A 87 17.44 -4.04 1.48
CA HIS A 87 16.51 -4.72 0.58
C HIS A 87 15.19 -5.09 1.27
N TYR A 88 15.23 -5.40 2.56
CA TYR A 88 14.05 -5.66 3.36
C TYR A 88 13.17 -4.40 3.47
N ASP A 89 13.77 -3.28 3.88
CA ASP A 89 13.08 -2.00 4.05
C ASP A 89 12.54 -1.48 2.70
N CYS A 90 13.33 -1.57 1.62
CA CYS A 90 12.86 -1.27 0.26
C CYS A 90 11.72 -2.19 -0.17
N GLY A 91 11.76 -3.48 0.21
CA GLY A 91 10.69 -4.43 -0.03
C GLY A 91 9.37 -3.98 0.61
N LEU A 92 9.41 -3.54 1.86
CA LEU A 92 8.23 -3.01 2.56
C LEU A 92 7.67 -1.76 1.86
N VAL A 93 8.53 -0.79 1.52
CA VAL A 93 8.12 0.41 0.77
C VAL A 93 7.49 0.03 -0.57
N ASN A 94 8.10 -0.91 -1.29
CA ASN A 94 7.63 -1.40 -2.58
C ASN A 94 6.22 -2.00 -2.52
N ARG A 95 5.76 -2.54 -1.38
CA ARG A 95 4.36 -2.96 -1.21
C ARG A 95 3.40 -1.78 -1.41
N TYR A 96 3.70 -0.64 -0.78
CA TYR A 96 2.83 0.54 -0.81
C TYR A 96 2.87 1.25 -2.16
N LEU A 97 3.99 1.11 -2.86
CA LEU A 97 4.19 1.61 -4.21
C LEU A 97 3.58 0.70 -5.29
N GLU A 98 2.88 -0.36 -4.91
CA GLU A 98 2.41 -1.44 -5.81
C GLU A 98 3.55 -2.08 -6.64
N ASN A 99 4.80 -1.90 -6.20
CA ASN A 99 6.00 -2.50 -6.76
C ASN A 99 6.17 -3.95 -6.36
N TYR A 100 5.27 -4.80 -6.84
CA TYR A 100 5.32 -6.22 -6.52
C TYR A 100 6.57 -6.90 -7.08
N LYS A 101 7.08 -6.47 -8.24
CA LYS A 101 8.33 -7.02 -8.78
C LYS A 101 9.52 -6.71 -7.87
N GLY A 102 9.68 -5.45 -7.49
CA GLY A 102 10.73 -4.98 -6.59
C GLY A 102 10.58 -5.53 -5.18
N PHE A 103 9.34 -5.69 -4.69
CA PHE A 103 9.04 -6.42 -3.46
C PHE A 103 9.57 -7.86 -3.54
N LEU A 104 9.18 -8.62 -4.57
CA LEU A 104 9.55 -10.02 -4.72
C LEU A 104 11.06 -10.20 -4.86
N ILE A 105 11.74 -9.35 -5.65
CA ILE A 105 13.19 -9.37 -5.79
C ILE A 105 13.85 -9.06 -4.44
N GLY A 106 13.47 -7.97 -3.79
CA GLY A 106 14.05 -7.53 -2.52
C GLY A 106 13.94 -8.60 -1.43
N PHE A 107 12.75 -9.15 -1.23
CA PHE A 107 12.55 -10.19 -0.23
C PHE A 107 13.18 -11.54 -0.62
N SER A 108 13.30 -11.87 -1.91
CA SER A 108 14.03 -13.07 -2.35
C SER A 108 15.52 -12.96 -2.00
N ASP A 109 16.12 -11.80 -2.25
CA ASP A 109 17.52 -11.53 -1.88
C ASP A 109 17.71 -11.61 -0.36
N VAL A 110 16.79 -11.08 0.44
CA VAL A 110 16.87 -11.17 1.91
C VAL A 110 16.71 -12.60 2.40
N ALA A 111 15.72 -13.33 1.90
CA ALA A 111 15.50 -14.72 2.31
C ALA A 111 16.71 -15.62 2.01
N SER A 112 17.41 -15.37 0.90
CA SER A 112 18.64 -16.11 0.56
C SER A 112 19.82 -15.78 1.48
N LYS A 113 19.98 -14.50 1.89
CA LYS A 113 21.09 -14.03 2.73
C LYS A 113 20.85 -14.21 4.23
N ASN A 114 19.59 -14.18 4.67
CA ASN A 114 19.20 -14.31 6.06
C ASN A 114 17.92 -15.16 6.21
N PRO A 115 18.06 -16.50 6.18
CA PRO A 115 16.92 -17.41 6.28
C PRO A 115 16.15 -17.34 7.60
N ALA A 116 16.74 -16.76 8.65
CA ALA A 116 16.09 -16.57 9.95
C ALA A 116 15.18 -15.32 10.02
N SER A 117 15.19 -14.48 8.96
CA SER A 117 14.24 -13.37 8.83
C SER A 117 12.85 -13.87 8.42
N ASP A 118 11.84 -13.01 8.56
CA ASP A 118 10.48 -13.26 8.08
C ASP A 118 10.33 -13.03 6.55
N ALA A 119 11.41 -12.79 5.81
CA ALA A 119 11.36 -12.47 4.38
C ALA A 119 10.64 -13.54 3.53
N LEU A 120 10.81 -14.83 3.86
CA LEU A 120 10.10 -15.91 3.17
C LEU A 120 8.58 -15.86 3.42
N HIS A 121 8.17 -15.47 4.62
CA HIS A 121 6.78 -15.28 4.97
C HIS A 121 6.19 -14.09 4.18
N GLN A 122 6.92 -12.97 4.10
CA GLN A 122 6.54 -11.81 3.28
C GLN A 122 6.34 -12.16 1.80
N LEU A 123 7.24 -12.95 1.21
CA LEU A 123 7.10 -13.47 -0.16
C LEU A 123 5.84 -14.33 -0.31
N THR A 124 5.62 -15.25 0.63
CA THR A 124 4.49 -16.18 0.58
C THR A 124 3.17 -15.43 0.60
N LEU A 125 3.02 -14.46 1.50
CA LEU A 125 1.81 -13.64 1.58
C LEU A 125 1.56 -12.83 0.30
N MET A 126 2.61 -12.25 -0.27
CA MET A 126 2.49 -11.47 -1.51
C MET A 126 2.09 -12.35 -2.69
N LEU A 127 2.76 -13.50 -2.89
CA LEU A 127 2.40 -14.43 -3.96
C LEU A 127 0.96 -14.95 -3.81
N GLN A 128 0.55 -15.32 -2.60
CA GLN A 128 -0.83 -15.73 -2.32
C GLN A 128 -1.84 -14.62 -2.63
N LEU A 129 -1.51 -13.37 -2.32
CA LEU A 129 -2.35 -12.22 -2.66
C LEU A 129 -2.47 -12.08 -4.18
N LEU A 130 -1.36 -12.11 -4.91
CA LEU A 130 -1.33 -11.95 -6.37
C LEU A 130 -2.09 -13.06 -7.08
N ASP A 131 -1.86 -14.32 -6.68
CA ASP A 131 -2.59 -15.49 -7.22
C ASP A 131 -4.10 -15.36 -6.98
N LYS A 132 -4.49 -14.87 -5.80
CA LYS A 132 -5.90 -14.64 -5.46
C LYS A 132 -6.52 -13.52 -6.28
N LEU A 133 -5.81 -12.40 -6.47
CA LEU A 133 -6.28 -11.30 -7.31
C LEU A 133 -6.44 -11.76 -8.76
N GLU A 134 -5.44 -12.44 -9.31
CA GLU A 134 -5.49 -12.98 -10.67
C GLU A 134 -6.65 -13.96 -10.86
N GLY A 135 -6.83 -14.91 -9.93
CA GLY A 135 -7.93 -15.87 -9.98
C GLY A 135 -9.31 -15.21 -9.96
N LEU A 136 -9.48 -14.16 -9.16
CA LEU A 136 -10.72 -13.37 -9.09
C LEU A 136 -10.98 -12.60 -10.39
N LEU A 137 -9.95 -11.99 -10.98
CA LEU A 137 -10.04 -11.27 -12.25
C LEU A 137 -10.35 -12.21 -13.44
N GLN A 138 -9.79 -13.42 -13.45
CA GLN A 138 -10.04 -14.42 -14.50
C GLN A 138 -11.38 -15.15 -14.38
N GLY A 139 -12.18 -14.85 -13.35
CA GLY A 139 -13.44 -15.56 -13.08
C GLY A 139 -13.25 -17.01 -12.61
N LYS A 140 -12.02 -17.44 -12.30
CA LYS A 140 -11.70 -18.78 -11.78
C LYS A 140 -11.98 -18.83 -10.28
N LEU A 141 -13.25 -18.91 -9.90
CA LEU A 141 -13.58 -19.43 -8.57
C LEU A 141 -13.51 -20.95 -8.63
N ASN A 142 -12.49 -21.54 -7.99
CA ASN A 142 -12.55 -22.94 -7.56
C ASN A 142 -13.63 -23.03 -6.46
N ASP A 143 -14.88 -23.08 -6.91
CA ASP A 143 -16.04 -23.03 -6.03
C ASP A 143 -16.27 -24.42 -5.42
N LYS A 144 -15.66 -24.65 -4.26
CA LYS A 144 -16.14 -25.67 -3.30
C LYS A 144 -17.17 -25.12 -2.31
N SER A 145 -17.60 -23.86 -2.47
CA SER A 145 -18.74 -23.30 -1.76
C SER A 145 -20.01 -23.47 -2.58
N LYS A 146 -20.85 -24.43 -2.18
CA LYS A 146 -22.27 -24.45 -2.55
C LYS A 146 -22.90 -23.09 -2.15
N GLY A 147 -23.11 -22.20 -3.11
CA GLY A 147 -23.74 -20.90 -2.90
C GLY A 147 -24.35 -20.36 -4.19
N LYS A 148 -25.44 -20.98 -4.65
CA LYS A 148 -26.13 -20.74 -5.93
C LYS A 148 -26.91 -19.40 -6.00
N SER A 149 -26.38 -18.28 -5.49
CA SER A 149 -27.18 -17.05 -5.29
C SER A 149 -26.48 -15.68 -5.52
N MET A 150 -25.22 -15.61 -5.99
CA MET A 150 -24.50 -14.32 -6.09
C MET A 150 -24.38 -13.75 -7.52
N GLU A 151 -24.40 -14.58 -8.57
CA GLU A 151 -24.30 -14.10 -9.98
C GLU A 151 -25.51 -13.25 -10.39
N THR A 152 -26.72 -13.62 -9.98
CA THR A 152 -27.96 -12.86 -10.27
C THR A 152 -27.96 -11.47 -9.63
N SER A 153 -27.14 -11.26 -8.59
CA SER A 153 -27.00 -9.99 -7.88
C SER A 153 -25.97 -9.06 -8.51
N LEU A 154 -24.97 -9.57 -9.24
CA LEU A 154 -23.94 -8.73 -9.83
C LEU A 154 -24.44 -8.06 -11.12
N SER A 155 -25.16 -8.79 -11.97
CA SER A 155 -25.73 -8.23 -13.21
C SER A 155 -26.74 -7.11 -12.93
N SER A 156 -27.56 -7.26 -11.88
CA SER A 156 -28.49 -6.20 -11.47
C SER A 156 -27.77 -4.98 -10.89
N LEU A 157 -26.68 -5.19 -10.13
CA LEU A 157 -25.81 -4.11 -9.66
C LEU A 157 -25.15 -3.38 -10.83
N ILE A 158 -24.58 -4.10 -11.81
CA ILE A 158 -23.97 -3.53 -13.02
C ILE A 158 -24.99 -2.69 -13.80
N GLN A 159 -26.22 -3.20 -13.99
CA GLN A 159 -27.28 -2.48 -14.67
C GLN A 159 -27.69 -1.19 -13.93
N SER A 160 -27.62 -1.18 -12.60
CA SER A 160 -27.91 0.00 -11.79
C SER A 160 -26.85 1.12 -11.90
N LEU A 161 -25.62 0.80 -12.33
CA LEU A 161 -24.52 1.78 -12.42
C LEU A 161 -24.83 2.94 -13.37
N ALA A 162 -25.66 2.70 -14.40
CA ALA A 162 -26.09 3.72 -15.36
C ALA A 162 -27.01 4.79 -14.72
N THR A 163 -27.67 4.47 -13.60
CA THR A 163 -28.62 5.36 -12.94
C THR A 163 -27.98 6.24 -11.86
N ILE A 164 -26.73 5.96 -11.49
CA ILE A 164 -26.00 6.73 -10.49
C ILE A 164 -25.67 8.10 -11.09
N ASP A 165 -26.16 9.17 -10.48
CA ASP A 165 -25.83 10.53 -10.89
C ASP A 165 -24.36 10.83 -10.57
N LEU A 166 -23.65 11.43 -11.52
CA LEU A 166 -22.24 11.77 -11.39
C LEU A 166 -22.12 13.29 -11.37
N ASP A 167 -21.27 13.83 -10.50
CA ASP A 167 -20.97 15.25 -10.52
C ASP A 167 -20.57 15.68 -11.95
N PRO A 168 -21.24 16.68 -12.54
CA PRO A 168 -21.00 17.12 -13.91
C PRO A 168 -19.56 17.62 -14.16
N SER A 169 -18.76 17.86 -13.12
CA SER A 169 -17.33 18.16 -13.28
C SER A 169 -16.51 16.96 -13.79
N TYR A 170 -17.05 15.75 -13.70
CA TYR A 170 -16.38 14.53 -14.15
C TYR A 170 -17.00 13.95 -15.42
N THR A 171 -16.12 13.48 -16.30
CA THR A 171 -16.51 12.66 -17.45
C THR A 171 -16.58 11.21 -17.02
N ARG A 172 -17.76 10.60 -17.15
CA ARG A 172 -17.92 9.16 -16.92
C ARG A 172 -17.14 8.37 -17.97
N ALA A 173 -16.40 7.36 -17.54
CA ALA A 173 -15.70 6.42 -18.40
C ALA A 173 -15.79 4.98 -17.86
N THR A 174 -15.44 4.02 -18.71
CA THR A 174 -15.20 2.61 -18.34
C THR A 174 -13.70 2.34 -18.28
N MET A 175 -13.31 1.21 -17.67
CA MET A 175 -11.92 0.91 -17.35
C MET A 175 -11.00 0.88 -18.59
N ASP A 176 -11.53 0.53 -19.76
CA ASP A 176 -10.74 0.48 -21.01
C ASP A 176 -10.33 1.85 -21.55
N LEU A 177 -11.04 2.90 -21.15
CA LEU A 177 -10.78 4.25 -21.63
C LEU A 177 -9.74 4.97 -20.77
N LEU A 178 -9.35 4.38 -19.64
CA LEU A 178 -8.31 4.93 -18.78
C LEU A 178 -6.93 4.69 -19.39
N THR A 179 -6.04 5.65 -19.18
CA THR A 179 -4.61 5.50 -19.48
C THR A 179 -3.82 5.16 -18.22
N GLU A 180 -2.62 4.60 -18.38
CA GLU A 180 -1.69 4.48 -17.26
C GLU A 180 -1.40 5.89 -16.69
N GLY A 181 -1.41 6.03 -15.37
CA GLY A 181 -1.21 7.32 -14.70
C GLY A 181 -2.46 7.95 -14.10
N LEU A 182 -2.32 9.22 -13.70
CA LEU A 182 -3.41 10.04 -13.21
C LEU A 182 -4.39 10.35 -14.35
N ASN A 183 -5.67 10.00 -14.16
CA ASN A 183 -6.75 10.27 -15.11
C ASN A 183 -7.60 11.44 -14.57
N GLU A 184 -7.16 12.68 -14.82
CA GLU A 184 -7.83 13.88 -14.31
C GLU A 184 -9.21 14.10 -14.94
N GLY A 185 -10.20 14.47 -14.12
CA GLY A 185 -11.55 14.78 -14.59
C GLY A 185 -12.35 13.57 -15.10
N ILE A 186 -11.84 12.35 -14.93
CA ILE A 186 -12.52 11.11 -15.31
C ILE A 186 -13.04 10.39 -14.06
N ALA A 187 -14.24 9.84 -14.12
CA ALA A 187 -14.78 8.98 -13.08
C ALA A 187 -15.23 7.63 -13.65
N VAL A 188 -14.82 6.55 -12.98
CA VAL A 188 -15.31 5.20 -13.25
C VAL A 188 -16.29 4.83 -12.15
N ILE A 189 -17.48 4.39 -12.56
CA ILE A 189 -18.49 3.86 -11.64
C ILE A 189 -18.48 2.35 -11.76
N GLY A 190 -18.34 1.67 -10.62
CA GLY A 190 -18.25 0.22 -10.60
C GLY A 190 -18.96 -0.41 -9.39
N ALA A 191 -19.41 -1.64 -9.59
CA ALA A 191 -19.96 -2.50 -8.56
C ALA A 191 -18.83 -3.24 -7.84
N VAL A 192 -18.79 -3.14 -6.51
CA VAL A 192 -17.84 -3.91 -5.70
C VAL A 192 -18.27 -5.38 -5.69
N ARG A 193 -17.43 -6.25 -6.25
CA ARG A 193 -17.65 -7.70 -6.27
C ARG A 193 -17.22 -8.34 -4.96
N CYS A 194 -16.05 -7.99 -4.43
CA CYS A 194 -15.57 -8.46 -3.13
C CYS A 194 -14.41 -7.64 -2.57
N LEU A 195 -14.25 -7.69 -1.25
CA LEU A 195 -13.04 -7.29 -0.53
C LEU A 195 -12.07 -8.47 -0.47
N VAL A 196 -10.83 -8.26 -0.86
CA VAL A 196 -9.76 -9.25 -0.84
C VAL A 196 -8.98 -9.09 0.46
N LYS A 197 -9.22 -10.01 1.39
CA LYS A 197 -8.46 -10.07 2.65
C LYS A 197 -6.98 -10.29 2.38
N TYR A 198 -6.16 -9.46 3.00
CA TYR A 198 -4.70 -9.53 3.13
C TYR A 198 -4.34 -9.41 4.61
N GLU A 199 -3.14 -9.84 5.00
CA GLU A 199 -2.72 -9.88 6.41
C GLU A 199 -2.58 -8.48 7.03
N TYR A 200 -2.13 -7.52 6.22
CA TYR A 200 -1.90 -6.14 6.64
C TYR A 200 -3.16 -5.30 6.49
N LYS A 201 -3.30 -4.26 7.34
CA LYS A 201 -4.47 -3.38 7.32
C LYS A 201 -4.50 -2.45 6.11
N ALA A 202 -3.33 -2.08 5.60
CA ALA A 202 -3.17 -1.25 4.42
C ALA A 202 -2.11 -1.83 3.48
N PRO A 203 -2.33 -1.75 2.15
CA PRO A 203 -3.57 -1.32 1.50
C PRO A 203 -4.73 -2.31 1.61
N SER A 204 -5.94 -1.80 1.40
CA SER A 204 -7.12 -2.62 1.17
C SER A 204 -7.34 -2.86 -0.32
N TYR A 205 -7.69 -4.09 -0.69
CA TYR A 205 -7.88 -4.51 -2.08
C TYR A 205 -9.32 -4.90 -2.35
N TYR A 206 -9.95 -4.29 -3.34
CA TYR A 206 -11.30 -4.63 -3.79
C TYR A 206 -11.27 -5.10 -5.24
N VAL A 207 -12.13 -6.06 -5.59
CA VAL A 207 -12.40 -6.36 -7.00
C VAL A 207 -13.68 -5.63 -7.38
N ILE A 208 -13.61 -4.84 -8.44
CA ILE A 208 -14.71 -3.99 -8.92
C ILE A 208 -15.00 -4.34 -10.38
N CYS A 209 -16.28 -4.30 -10.76
CA CYS A 209 -16.71 -4.40 -12.15
C CYS A 209 -17.31 -3.08 -12.62
N ASP A 210 -16.92 -2.57 -13.78
CA ASP A 210 -17.60 -1.43 -14.42
C ASP A 210 -18.86 -1.85 -15.19
N SER A 211 -19.46 -0.90 -15.91
CA SER A 211 -20.65 -1.12 -16.75
C SER A 211 -20.40 -1.99 -17.98
N ASP A 212 -19.14 -2.18 -18.40
CA ASP A 212 -18.75 -3.06 -19.52
C ASP A 212 -18.41 -4.47 -19.02
N GLU A 213 -18.78 -4.78 -17.78
CA GLU A 213 -18.49 -6.04 -17.08
C GLU A 213 -16.99 -6.32 -16.90
N LYS A 214 -16.14 -5.30 -17.01
CA LYS A 214 -14.70 -5.46 -16.84
C LYS A 214 -14.32 -5.42 -15.37
N SER A 215 -13.71 -6.51 -14.92
CA SER A 215 -13.16 -6.60 -13.58
C SER A 215 -11.78 -5.96 -13.49
N PHE A 216 -11.54 -5.18 -12.45
CA PHE A 216 -10.25 -4.60 -12.09
C PHE A 216 -10.08 -4.57 -10.58
N VAL A 217 -8.83 -4.40 -10.12
CA VAL A 217 -8.52 -4.28 -8.70
C VAL A 217 -8.54 -2.80 -8.31
N LEU A 218 -9.29 -2.44 -7.28
CA LEU A 218 -9.16 -1.14 -6.62
C LEU A 218 -8.29 -1.32 -5.36
N THR A 219 -7.13 -0.68 -5.35
CA THR A 219 -6.29 -0.60 -4.16
C THR A 219 -6.52 0.73 -3.46
N VAL A 220 -6.86 0.68 -2.18
CA VAL A 220 -7.14 1.88 -1.36
C VAL A 220 -6.02 2.03 -0.33
N PHE A 221 -5.30 3.15 -0.44
CA PHE A 221 -4.25 3.59 0.48
C PHE A 221 -4.69 4.82 1.26
N GLY A 222 -4.09 5.04 2.43
CA GLY A 222 -4.21 6.28 3.19
C GLY A 222 -3.04 7.25 2.98
N ILE A 223 -2.30 7.17 1.87
CA ILE A 223 -1.04 7.91 1.73
C ILE A 223 -0.82 8.54 0.36
N GLN A 224 -0.21 9.72 0.41
CA GLN A 224 0.13 10.62 -0.68
C GLN A 224 1.37 10.11 -1.45
N LYS A 225 1.22 10.03 -2.78
CA LYS A 225 2.22 9.82 -3.86
C LYS A 225 2.44 8.40 -4.43
N GLU A 226 2.69 8.38 -5.75
CA GLU A 226 2.39 7.33 -6.73
C GLU A 226 3.60 6.44 -7.10
N ALA A 227 3.34 5.18 -7.50
CA ALA A 227 4.27 4.32 -8.24
C ALA A 227 3.49 3.24 -9.05
N HIS A 228 4.08 2.71 -10.12
CA HIS A 228 3.40 1.99 -11.23
C HIS A 228 3.95 0.59 -11.52
N TYR A 229 3.06 -0.44 -11.59
CA TYR A 229 3.39 -1.79 -12.08
C TYR A 229 2.22 -2.42 -12.85
N GLN A 230 2.53 -3.32 -13.78
CA GLN A 230 1.54 -3.88 -14.71
C GLN A 230 0.75 -5.07 -14.16
N PHE A 231 -0.46 -4.76 -13.72
CA PHE A 231 -1.68 -5.56 -13.76
C PHE A 231 -2.84 -4.52 -13.76
N LYS A 232 -4.08 -4.86 -14.15
CA LYS A 232 -5.17 -3.87 -14.20
C LYS A 232 -5.64 -3.49 -12.78
N SER A 233 -4.99 -2.50 -12.16
CA SER A 233 -5.43 -1.86 -10.91
C SER A 233 -5.79 -0.38 -11.09
N VAL A 234 -6.67 0.10 -10.22
CA VAL A 234 -6.95 1.51 -9.94
C VAL A 234 -6.47 1.77 -8.52
N ARG A 235 -5.65 2.80 -8.35
CA ARG A 235 -5.13 3.20 -7.04
C ARG A 235 -5.86 4.43 -6.54
N VAL A 236 -6.32 4.38 -5.30
CA VAL A 236 -6.92 5.51 -4.58
C VAL A 236 -6.04 5.86 -3.40
N ASN A 237 -5.66 7.13 -3.30
CA ASN A 237 -4.78 7.64 -2.24
C ASN A 237 -5.54 8.38 -1.14
N LEU A 238 -6.72 8.92 -1.44
CA LEU A 238 -7.52 9.69 -0.50
C LEU A 238 -8.95 9.19 -0.52
N LEU A 239 -9.54 8.95 0.66
CA LEU A 239 -10.92 8.46 0.75
C LEU A 239 -11.95 9.37 0.09
N LYS A 240 -11.68 10.68 0.02
CA LYS A 240 -12.54 11.64 -0.71
C LYS A 240 -12.65 11.37 -2.21
N GLN A 241 -11.75 10.57 -2.79
CA GLN A 241 -11.81 10.16 -4.19
C GLN A 241 -12.79 8.99 -4.41
N VAL A 242 -13.29 8.36 -3.35
CA VAL A 242 -14.22 7.23 -3.43
C VAL A 242 -15.57 7.60 -2.83
N LEU A 243 -16.60 7.44 -3.65
CA LEU A 243 -17.99 7.53 -3.24
C LEU A 243 -18.57 6.11 -3.16
N VAL A 244 -19.17 5.76 -2.03
CA VAL A 244 -19.91 4.50 -1.87
C VAL A 244 -21.40 4.82 -1.88
N ASN A 245 -22.11 4.28 -2.87
CA ASN A 245 -23.53 4.56 -3.11
C ASN A 245 -23.83 6.07 -3.19
N GLY A 246 -22.96 6.83 -3.87
CA GLY A 246 -23.08 8.28 -4.03
C GLY A 246 -22.68 9.11 -2.79
N ASN A 247 -22.32 8.48 -1.68
CA ASN A 247 -21.90 9.18 -0.47
C ASN A 247 -20.38 9.13 -0.30
N ALA A 248 -19.79 10.23 0.16
CA ALA A 248 -18.39 10.23 0.58
C ALA A 248 -18.20 9.21 1.73
N LEU A 249 -17.09 8.46 1.68
CA LEU A 249 -16.71 7.58 2.78
C LEU A 249 -16.51 8.37 4.07
N SER A 250 -16.99 7.82 5.20
CA SER A 250 -16.77 8.43 6.52
C SER A 250 -15.27 8.59 6.79
N PRO A 251 -14.84 9.70 7.43
CA PRO A 251 -13.48 9.84 7.96
C PRO A 251 -13.07 8.70 8.89
N ASP A 252 -14.02 7.98 9.49
CA ASP A 252 -13.74 6.82 10.35
C ASP A 252 -13.12 5.64 9.58
N PHE A 253 -13.28 5.60 8.26
CA PHE A 253 -12.59 4.63 7.39
C PHE A 253 -11.18 5.08 7.03
N ALA A 254 -10.78 6.31 7.38
CA ALA A 254 -9.43 6.80 7.21
C ALA A 254 -8.57 6.32 8.37
N SER A 255 -7.41 5.72 8.10
CA SER A 255 -6.26 6.00 8.95
C SER A 255 -6.05 7.51 8.86
N ARG A 256 -6.38 8.26 9.92
CA ARG A 256 -6.66 9.69 9.88
C ARG A 256 -5.62 10.53 9.11
N GLU A 257 -6.17 11.59 8.53
CA GLU A 257 -5.51 12.69 7.82
C GLU A 257 -4.25 13.23 8.52
N SER A 258 -3.22 13.48 7.70
CA SER A 258 -2.14 14.46 7.85
C SER A 258 -2.22 15.34 9.10
N LEU A 259 -1.28 15.14 10.01
CA LEU A 259 -0.82 16.20 10.89
C LEU A 259 0.41 16.84 10.24
N LEU A 260 0.15 17.96 9.55
CA LEU A 260 1.09 19.00 9.09
C LEU A 260 2.01 18.68 7.91
#